data_AF-A0A3C0ICC0-F1
#
_entry.id   AF-A0A3C0ICC0-F1
#
_cell.length_a   1.000
_cell.length_b   1.000
_cell.length_c   1.000
_cell.angle_alpha   90.00
_cell.angle_beta   90.00
_cell.angle_gamma   90.00
#
_symmetry.space_group_name_H-M   'P 1'
#
loop_
_entity.id
_entity.type
_entity.pdbx_description
1 polymer ?
#
loop_
_entity_poly.entity_id
_entity_poly.type
_entity_poly.pdbx_seq_one_letter_code
_entity_poly.pdbx_strand_id
1 'polypeptide(L)'
;EYNIKPIGLGARDTLRLEMGYCLYGNDISDTTSPFEAGLGWVTKFTKQFVNSEALAAQKEQGVSRKLVGFKMIDKAIPRAHYTVAEASGNAVGEVTSGTLSPVLNIGIGMGYVPLAYSQPGSEIYIQVRDKLQKAEVVKPPFV
;
A
#
# COMPACT_ATOMS: atom_id res chain seq x y z
N GLU A 1 -35.92 -10.95 -1.16
CA GLU A 1 -35.99 -9.72 -0.35
C GLU A 1 -34.74 -8.85 -0.51
N TYR A 2 -33.53 -9.33 -0.20
CA TYR A 2 -32.32 -8.49 -0.16
C TYR A 2 -31.41 -8.50 -1.41
N ASN A 3 -31.82 -9.15 -2.52
CA ASN A 3 -31.04 -9.23 -3.76
C ASN A 3 -29.56 -9.65 -3.59
N ILE A 4 -29.29 -10.58 -2.67
CA ILE A 4 -27.95 -11.11 -2.43
C ILE A 4 -27.33 -11.64 -3.73
N LYS A 5 -26.04 -11.32 -3.95
CA LYS A 5 -25.27 -11.78 -5.10
C LYS A 5 -24.10 -12.66 -4.65
N PRO A 6 -23.75 -13.71 -5.40
CA PRO A 6 -22.48 -14.39 -5.19
C PRO A 6 -21.34 -13.42 -5.54
N ILE A 7 -20.31 -13.38 -4.69
CA ILE A 7 -19.15 -12.49 -4.84
C ILE A 7 -17.90 -13.33 -5.06
N GLY A 8 -17.21 -13.06 -6.18
CA GLY A 8 -15.94 -13.70 -6.52
C GLY A 8 -14.73 -13.04 -5.86
N LEU A 9 -13.57 -13.67 -6.01
CA LEU A 9 -12.31 -13.18 -5.43
C LEU A 9 -11.87 -11.82 -5.97
N GLY A 10 -12.17 -11.51 -7.24
CA GLY A 10 -11.85 -10.20 -7.82
C GLY A 10 -12.56 -9.05 -7.08
N ALA A 11 -13.85 -9.21 -6.77
CA ALA A 11 -14.60 -8.23 -6.00
C ALA A 11 -14.14 -8.19 -4.53
N ARG A 12 -13.75 -9.32 -3.94
CA ARG A 12 -13.11 -9.33 -2.61
C ARG A 12 -11.82 -8.49 -2.59
N ASP A 13 -11.00 -8.61 -3.63
CA ASP A 13 -9.73 -7.87 -3.74
C ASP A 13 -9.94 -6.37 -3.94
N THR A 14 -10.95 -5.95 -4.71
CA THR A 14 -11.30 -4.52 -4.80
C THR A 14 -11.79 -3.98 -3.47
N LEU A 15 -12.69 -4.70 -2.78
CA LEU A 15 -13.25 -4.27 -1.50
C LEU A 15 -12.18 -4.14 -0.41
N ARG A 16 -11.27 -5.12 -0.28
CA ARG A 16 -10.19 -5.05 0.73
C ARG A 16 -9.24 -3.89 0.41
N LEU A 17 -8.94 -3.65 -0.86
CA LEU A 17 -8.01 -2.60 -1.26
C LEU A 17 -8.63 -1.22 -1.06
N GLU A 18 -9.92 -1.05 -1.36
CA GLU A 18 -10.68 0.17 -1.05
C GLU A 18 -10.68 0.50 0.45
N MET A 19 -10.63 -0.52 1.32
CA MET A 19 -10.46 -0.31 2.77
C MET A 19 -8.99 -0.17 3.22
N GLY A 20 -8.02 -0.36 2.34
CA GLY A 20 -6.59 -0.34 2.67
C GLY A 20 -6.12 -1.55 3.46
N TYR A 21 -6.81 -2.69 3.37
CA TYR A 21 -6.42 -3.91 4.07
C TYR A 21 -5.28 -4.62 3.35
N CYS A 22 -4.27 -5.02 4.14
CA CYS A 22 -3.13 -5.77 3.67
C CYS A 22 -3.53 -7.18 3.22
N LEU A 23 -2.91 -7.65 2.13
CA LEU A 23 -2.95 -9.03 1.66
C LEU A 23 -1.57 -9.65 1.84
N TYR A 24 -1.49 -10.77 2.58
CA TYR A 24 -0.23 -11.51 2.74
C TYR A 24 0.18 -12.13 1.39
N GLY A 25 1.47 -12.01 1.05
CA GLY A 25 2.01 -12.31 -0.27
C GLY A 25 2.05 -11.10 -1.22
N ASN A 26 1.41 -9.98 -0.85
CA ASN A 26 1.43 -8.73 -1.59
C ASN A 26 1.99 -7.60 -0.73
N ASP A 27 1.20 -7.13 0.25
CA ASP A 27 1.51 -5.94 1.05
C ASP A 27 2.36 -6.28 2.27
N ILE A 28 2.24 -7.52 2.74
CA ILE A 28 3.03 -8.08 3.84
C ILE A 28 3.54 -9.48 3.47
N SER A 29 4.72 -9.83 3.97
CA SER A 29 5.38 -11.12 3.81
C SER A 29 6.31 -11.39 5.00
N ASP A 30 7.03 -12.50 4.97
CA ASP A 30 8.05 -12.84 5.98
C ASP A 30 9.21 -11.84 6.05
N THR A 31 9.36 -10.96 5.04
CA THR A 31 10.43 -9.97 4.95
C THR A 31 9.97 -8.54 5.21
N THR A 32 8.69 -8.33 5.52
CA THR A 32 8.15 -6.98 5.81
C THR A 32 7.94 -6.82 7.31
N SER A 33 8.39 -5.70 7.86
CA SER A 33 8.10 -5.38 9.25
C SER A 33 6.66 -4.90 9.43
N PRO A 34 5.98 -5.27 10.53
CA PRO A 34 4.67 -4.70 10.85
C PRO A 34 4.72 -3.17 11.00
N PHE A 35 5.86 -2.58 11.33
CA PHE A 35 5.99 -1.12 11.43
C PHE A 35 6.09 -0.45 10.05
N GLU A 36 6.80 -1.07 9.12
CA GLU A 36 6.83 -0.62 7.72
C GLU A 36 5.42 -0.72 7.12
N ALA A 37 4.66 -1.78 7.43
CA ALA A 37 3.30 -2.01 6.94
C ALA A 37 2.21 -1.15 7.63
N GLY A 38 2.57 -0.30 8.59
CA GLY A 38 1.58 0.50 9.36
C GLY A 38 0.74 -0.32 10.37
N LEU A 39 1.13 -1.56 10.65
CA LEU A 39 0.46 -2.50 11.56
C LEU A 39 0.99 -2.42 13.00
N GLY A 40 1.76 -1.39 13.35
CA GLY A 40 2.27 -1.20 14.72
C GLY A 40 1.18 -1.12 15.80
N TRP A 41 -0.08 -0.84 15.42
CA TRP A 41 -1.22 -0.82 16.34
C TRP A 41 -1.59 -2.21 16.86
N VAL A 42 -1.32 -3.30 16.12
CA VAL A 42 -1.53 -4.69 16.58
C VAL A 42 -0.27 -5.31 17.21
N THR A 43 0.91 -4.71 17.05
CA THR A 43 2.16 -5.21 17.64
C THR A 43 2.35 -4.70 19.08
N LYS A 44 1.88 -5.47 20.07
CA LYS A 44 1.90 -5.09 21.49
C LYS A 44 3.05 -5.77 22.26
N PHE A 45 3.92 -4.97 22.86
CA PHE A 45 5.03 -5.42 23.72
C PHE A 45 4.61 -5.63 25.19
N THR A 46 3.34 -5.93 25.44
CA THR A 46 2.83 -6.21 26.81
C THR A 46 3.19 -7.60 27.31
N LYS A 47 3.72 -8.46 26.44
CA LYS A 47 4.22 -9.81 26.74
C LYS A 47 5.35 -10.18 25.78
N GLN A 48 6.12 -11.20 26.11
CA GLN A 48 7.10 -11.77 25.20
C GLN A 48 6.42 -12.58 24.09
N PHE A 49 6.98 -12.52 22.88
CA PHE A 49 6.53 -13.27 21.71
C PHE A 49 7.70 -13.47 20.75
N VAL A 50 7.50 -14.28 19.70
CA VAL A 50 8.55 -14.56 18.71
C VAL A 50 9.03 -13.24 18.10
N ASN A 51 10.33 -13.00 18.16
CA ASN A 51 11.00 -11.81 17.60
C ASN A 51 10.64 -10.47 18.29
N SER A 52 10.11 -10.49 19.52
CA SER A 52 9.76 -9.27 20.28
C SER A 52 10.95 -8.32 20.48
N GLU A 53 12.14 -8.82 20.80
CA GLU A 53 13.32 -7.98 21.05
C GLU A 53 13.76 -7.18 19.81
N ALA A 54 13.87 -7.83 18.65
CA ALA A 54 14.26 -7.16 17.42
C ALA A 54 13.20 -6.15 16.96
N LEU A 55 11.91 -6.47 17.13
CA LEU A 55 10.82 -5.54 16.81
C LEU A 55 10.78 -4.34 17.77
N ALA A 56 11.12 -4.52 19.05
CA ALA A 56 11.24 -3.42 19.98
C ALA A 56 12.38 -2.47 19.56
N ALA A 57 13.55 -3.03 19.23
CA ALA A 57 14.69 -2.26 18.73
C ALA A 57 14.35 -1.51 17.42
N GLN A 58 13.68 -2.17 16.46
CA GLN A 58 13.25 -1.51 15.22
C GLN A 58 12.26 -0.38 15.47
N LYS A 59 11.33 -0.55 16.43
CA LYS A 59 10.37 0.51 16.78
C LYS A 59 11.06 1.75 17.32
N GLU A 60 12.14 1.59 18.09
CA GLU A 60 12.95 2.70 18.62
C GLU A 60 13.80 3.36 17.52
N GLN A 61 14.41 2.56 16.63
CA GLN A 61 15.23 3.06 15.52
C GLN A 61 14.40 3.75 14.43
N GLY A 62 13.14 3.35 14.28
CA GLY A 62 12.27 3.76 13.19
C GLY A 62 12.45 2.90 11.93
N VAL A 63 11.70 3.24 10.89
CA VAL A 63 11.69 2.51 9.60
C VAL A 63 12.17 3.42 8.48
N SER A 64 12.88 2.87 7.49
CA SER A 64 13.35 3.62 6.33
C SER A 64 12.30 3.77 5.22
N ARG A 65 11.31 2.87 5.20
CA ARG A 65 10.21 2.85 4.24
C ARG A 65 8.87 2.58 4.93
N LYS A 66 7.78 2.93 4.28
CA LYS A 66 6.41 2.66 4.73
C LYS A 66 5.53 2.21 3.58
N LEU A 67 4.60 1.31 3.89
CA LEU A 67 3.47 1.00 3.05
C LEU A 67 2.51 2.18 3.07
N VAL A 68 2.18 2.70 1.89
CA VAL A 68 1.23 3.80 1.72
C VAL A 68 0.12 3.39 0.77
N GLY A 69 -1.05 3.99 0.94
CA GLY A 69 -2.09 3.98 -0.09
C GLY A 69 -1.88 5.14 -1.06
N PHE A 70 -2.27 4.96 -2.32
CA PHE A 70 -2.24 6.03 -3.31
C PHE A 70 -3.44 5.96 -4.27
N LYS A 71 -3.84 7.13 -4.77
CA LYS A 71 -4.86 7.30 -5.82
C LYS A 71 -4.17 7.78 -7.09
N MET A 72 -4.49 7.19 -8.23
CA MET A 72 -4.01 7.67 -9.52
C MET A 72 -4.69 9.01 -9.85
N ILE A 73 -3.90 10.00 -10.26
CA ILE A 73 -4.39 11.26 -10.83
C ILE A 73 -4.59 11.08 -12.33
N ASP A 74 -3.61 10.46 -13.00
CA ASP A 74 -3.71 10.11 -14.40
C ASP A 74 -4.59 8.88 -14.61
N LYS A 75 -5.15 8.74 -15.82
CA LYS A 75 -5.97 7.58 -16.20
C LYS A 75 -5.11 6.34 -16.45
N ALA A 76 -4.67 5.71 -15.37
CA ALA A 76 -3.95 4.44 -15.39
C ALA A 76 -4.40 3.51 -14.27
N ILE A 77 -4.17 2.21 -14.45
CA ILE A 77 -4.48 1.17 -13.47
C ILE A 77 -3.14 0.61 -12.96
N PRO A 78 -2.77 0.87 -11.69
CA PRO A 78 -1.55 0.32 -11.12
C PRO A 78 -1.71 -1.19 -10.92
N ARG A 79 -0.59 -1.92 -10.96
CA ARG A 79 -0.53 -3.35 -10.69
C ARG A 79 0.64 -3.65 -9.77
N ALA A 80 0.59 -4.79 -9.09
CA ALA A 80 1.71 -5.27 -8.28
C ALA A 80 3.01 -5.30 -9.12
N HIS A 81 4.13 -5.01 -8.46
CA HIS A 81 5.49 -4.94 -9.02
C HIS A 81 5.75 -3.77 -9.98
N TYR A 82 4.81 -2.85 -10.15
CA TYR A 82 5.11 -1.60 -10.85
C TYR A 82 6.02 -0.72 -9.99
N THR A 83 6.97 -0.07 -10.64
CA THR A 83 7.90 0.85 -9.97
C THR A 83 7.14 2.11 -9.53
N VAL A 84 7.34 2.48 -8.27
CA VAL A 84 7.03 3.83 -7.79
C VAL A 84 8.26 4.68 -8.04
N ALA A 85 8.07 5.84 -8.66
CA ALA A 85 9.12 6.73 -9.13
C ALA A 85 8.86 8.19 -8.73
N GLU A 86 9.93 8.97 -8.76
CA GLU A 86 9.89 10.44 -8.74
C GLU A 86 9.44 11.01 -10.09
N ALA A 87 9.17 12.32 -10.11
CA ALA A 87 8.94 13.06 -11.36
C ALA A 87 10.12 12.99 -12.35
N SER A 88 11.34 12.81 -11.83
CA SER A 88 12.57 12.62 -12.60
C SER A 88 12.65 11.24 -13.28
N GLY A 89 11.81 10.29 -12.87
CA GLY A 89 11.86 8.88 -13.29
C GLY A 89 12.74 7.98 -12.43
N ASN A 90 13.41 8.51 -11.41
CA ASN A 90 14.17 7.67 -10.48
C ASN A 90 13.23 6.76 -9.69
N ALA A 91 13.59 5.48 -9.57
CA ALA A 91 12.83 4.51 -8.77
C ALA A 91 12.97 4.84 -7.27
N VAL A 92 11.84 4.93 -6.58
CA VAL A 92 11.74 5.16 -5.14
C VAL A 92 10.85 4.14 -4.44
N GLY A 93 10.43 3.07 -5.10
CA GLY A 93 9.62 2.06 -4.45
C GLY A 93 8.95 1.10 -5.40
N GLU A 94 8.00 0.35 -4.87
CA GLU A 94 7.27 -0.67 -5.62
C GLU A 94 5.82 -0.74 -5.15
N VAL A 95 4.91 -0.88 -6.11
CA VAL A 95 3.49 -1.15 -5.88
C VAL A 95 3.32 -2.61 -5.44
N THR A 96 2.67 -2.83 -4.30
CA THR A 96 2.37 -4.16 -3.76
C THR A 96 1.00 -4.68 -4.22
N SER A 97 0.03 -3.76 -4.29
CA SER A 97 -1.36 -4.03 -4.68
C SER A 97 -1.87 -2.88 -5.54
N GLY A 98 -2.63 -3.19 -6.59
CA GLY A 98 -3.21 -2.16 -7.46
C GLY A 98 -4.38 -2.68 -8.27
N THR A 99 -5.43 -1.87 -8.38
CA THR A 99 -6.63 -2.18 -9.16
C THR A 99 -7.38 -0.91 -9.58
N LEU A 100 -8.44 -1.06 -10.36
CA LEU A 100 -9.44 -0.03 -10.60
C LEU A 100 -10.49 -0.11 -9.48
N SER A 101 -10.67 0.96 -8.70
CA SER A 101 -11.75 1.06 -7.72
C SER A 101 -13.10 1.19 -8.44
N PRO A 102 -14.05 0.25 -8.26
CA PRO A 102 -15.39 0.39 -8.83
C PRO A 102 -16.19 1.56 -8.23
N VAL A 103 -15.92 1.92 -6.96
CA VAL A 103 -16.62 3.01 -6.26
C VAL A 103 -16.13 4.38 -6.72
N LEU A 104 -14.80 4.56 -6.82
CA LEU A 104 -14.19 5.85 -7.18
C LEU A 104 -13.97 6.03 -8.68
N ASN A 105 -14.05 4.94 -9.45
CA ASN A 105 -13.78 4.90 -10.89
C ASN A 105 -12.38 5.43 -11.28
N ILE A 106 -11.40 5.21 -10.42
CA ILE A 106 -9.98 5.57 -10.61
C ILE A 106 -9.07 4.41 -10.18
N GLY A 107 -7.83 4.41 -10.68
CA GLY A 107 -6.81 3.48 -10.19
C GLY A 107 -6.46 3.79 -8.73
N ILE A 108 -6.41 2.75 -7.89
CA ILE A 108 -5.92 2.84 -6.51
C ILE A 108 -4.90 1.73 -6.26
N GLY A 109 -4.03 1.95 -5.30
CA GLY A 109 -3.05 0.93 -4.93
C GLY A 109 -2.42 1.18 -3.58
N MET A 110 -1.61 0.21 -3.17
CA MET A 110 -0.67 0.33 -2.06
C MET A 110 0.73 0.01 -2.54
N GLY A 111 1.73 0.58 -1.89
CA GLY A 111 3.14 0.34 -2.22
C GLY A 111 4.08 0.83 -1.14
N TYR A 112 5.29 0.29 -1.13
CA TYR A 112 6.33 0.74 -0.20
C TYR A 112 7.13 1.89 -0.80
N VAL A 113 7.28 2.97 -0.03
CA VAL A 113 8.06 4.16 -0.39
C VAL A 113 8.94 4.60 0.79
N PRO A 114 10.07 5.29 0.54
CA PRO A 114 10.86 5.97 1.55
C PRO A 114 10.01 6.96 2.35
N LEU A 115 10.44 7.26 3.57
CA LEU A 115 9.73 8.20 4.45
C LEU A 115 9.45 9.56 3.79
N ALA A 116 10.35 10.05 2.93
CA ALA A 116 10.22 11.31 2.20
C ALA A 116 8.96 11.41 1.34
N TYR A 117 8.42 10.27 0.87
CA TYR A 117 7.20 10.19 0.04
C TYR A 117 6.01 9.65 0.82
N SER A 118 6.15 9.37 2.11
CA SER A 118 5.16 8.59 2.86
C SER A 118 3.96 9.41 3.37
N GLN A 119 4.02 10.74 3.27
CA GLN A 119 2.99 11.61 3.82
C GLN A 119 1.79 11.74 2.87
N PRO A 120 0.54 11.78 3.38
CA PRO A 120 -0.62 12.12 2.57
C PRO A 120 -0.42 13.45 1.83
N GLY A 121 -0.82 13.51 0.56
CA GLY A 121 -0.57 14.63 -0.34
C GLY A 121 0.78 14.58 -1.06
N SER A 122 1.67 13.62 -0.74
CA SER A 122 2.91 13.43 -1.49
C SER A 122 2.62 13.00 -2.91
N GLU A 123 3.28 13.64 -3.87
CA GLU A 123 3.21 13.28 -5.27
C GLU A 123 4.20 12.16 -5.59
N ILE A 124 3.71 11.10 -6.23
CA ILE A 124 4.51 9.97 -6.71
C ILE A 124 4.10 9.63 -8.14
N TYR A 125 4.93 8.86 -8.83
CA TYR A 125 4.66 8.40 -10.19
C TYR A 125 4.69 6.89 -10.23
N ILE A 126 3.73 6.28 -10.92
CA ILE A 126 3.73 4.84 -11.16
C ILE A 126 4.22 4.62 -12.58
N GLN A 127 5.28 3.84 -12.74
CA GLN A 127 5.78 3.46 -14.05
C GLN A 127 4.88 2.38 -14.64
N VAL A 128 4.02 2.77 -15.58
CA VAL A 128 3.13 1.89 -16.32
C VAL A 128 3.69 1.70 -17.72
N ARG A 129 4.35 0.56 -17.95
CA ARG A 129 5.16 0.32 -19.15
C ARG A 129 6.24 1.41 -19.25
N ASP A 130 6.30 2.15 -20.35
CA ASP A 130 7.32 3.18 -20.58
C ASP A 130 6.87 4.59 -20.17
N LYS A 131 5.74 4.71 -19.44
CA LYS A 131 5.16 6.00 -19.06
C LYS A 131 5.09 6.15 -17.54
N LEU A 132 5.51 7.32 -17.06
CA LEU A 132 5.25 7.75 -15.70
C LEU A 132 3.81 8.27 -15.62
N GLN A 133 3.04 7.76 -14.68
CA GLN A 133 1.64 8.13 -14.45
C GLN A 133 1.51 8.69 -13.04
N LYS A 134 1.02 9.92 -12.94
CA LYS A 134 0.97 10.67 -11.68
C LYS A 134 -0.05 10.05 -10.72
N ALA A 135 0.33 9.99 -9.45
CA ALA A 135 -0.48 9.54 -8.33
C ALA A 135 -0.21 10.38 -7.08
N GLU A 136 -1.16 10.35 -6.15
CA GLU A 136 -1.08 11.03 -4.87
C GLU A 136 -1.17 10.01 -3.74
N VAL A 137 -0.25 10.11 -2.79
CA VAL A 137 -0.30 9.34 -1.55
C VAL A 137 -1.47 9.82 -0.70
N VAL A 138 -2.29 8.88 -0.23
CA VAL A 138 -3.46 9.16 0.61
C VAL A 138 -3.47 8.25 1.83
N LYS A 139 -4.19 8.67 2.87
CA LYS A 139 -4.45 7.82 4.03
C LYS A 139 -5.63 6.89 3.72
N PRO A 140 -5.46 5.55 3.77
CA PRO A 140 -6.60 4.64 3.67
C PRO A 140 -7.55 4.75 4.88
N PRO A 141 -8.84 4.38 4.75
CA PRO A 141 -9.48 3.80 3.56
C PRO A 141 -9.65 4.81 2.42
N PHE A 142 -9.83 4.31 1.19
CA PHE A 142 -10.03 5.14 0.00
C PHE A 142 -11.48 5.59 -0.17
N VAL A 143 -12.41 4.82 0.41
CA VAL A 143 -13.88 5.00 0.44
C VAL A 143 -14.39 5.21 1.86
#